data_AF-A0A497P843-F1
#
_entry.id   AF-A0A497P843-F1
#
_cell.length_a   1.000
_cell.length_b   1.000
_cell.length_c   1.000
_cell.angle_alpha   90.00
_cell.angle_beta   90.00
_cell.angle_gamma   90.00
#
_symmetry.space_group_name_H-M   'P 1'
#
loop_
_entity.id
_entity.type
_entity.pdbx_description
1 polymer ?
#
loop_
_entity_poly.entity_id
_entity_poly.type
_entity_poly.pdbx_seq_one_letter_code
_entity_poly.pdbx_strand_id
1 'polypeptide(L)' 'MRIWKVYFRESDAASIDSVFEELTVLAENFDEAVKKAKEWKKDNYPSLNLEISGVELQDEVDIE' A
#
# COMPACT_ATOMS: atom_id res chain seq x y z
N MET A 1 9.52 10.18 -10.99
CA MET A 1 8.52 9.31 -10.34
C MET A 1 9.21 8.06 -9.82
N ARG A 2 8.82 7.59 -8.64
CA ARG A 2 9.37 6.40 -7.99
C ARG A 2 8.27 5.36 -7.78
N ILE A 3 8.65 4.09 -7.67
CA ILE A 3 7.72 3.00 -7.39
C ILE A 3 7.70 2.78 -5.88
N TRP A 4 6.50 2.77 -5.31
CA TRP A 4 6.27 2.56 -3.88
C TRP A 4 5.40 1.32 -3.70
N LYS A 5 5.80 0.46 -2.76
CA LYS A 5 4.96 -0.64 -2.29
C LYS A 5 4.22 -0.19 -1.05
N VAL A 6 2.90 -0.34 -1.06
CA VAL A 6 2.03 -0.01 0.07
C VAL A 6 1.35 -1.29 0.52
N TYR A 7 1.57 -1.64 1.78
CA TYR A 7 0.99 -2.83 2.38
C TYR A 7 -0.26 -2.46 3.15
N PHE A 8 -1.32 -3.21 2.91
CA PHE A 8 -2.56 -3.12 3.64
C PHE A 8 -2.72 -4.32 4.56
N ARG A 9 -3.33 -4.08 5.72
CA ARG A 9 -3.81 -5.11 6.64
C ARG A 9 -5.24 -4.83 7.03
N GLU A 10 -5.97 -5.84 7.48
CA GLU A 10 -7.24 -5.59 8.17
C GLU A 10 -6.96 -4.97 9.54
N SER A 11 -7.71 -3.94 9.93
CA SER A 11 -7.57 -3.30 11.25
C SER A 11 -7.73 -4.27 12.41
N ASP A 12 -8.55 -5.30 12.22
CA ASP A 12 -8.87 -6.32 13.23
C ASP A 12 -7.93 -7.54 13.17
N ALA A 13 -6.86 -7.47 12.36
CA ALA A 13 -5.91 -8.57 12.23
C ALA A 13 -5.21 -8.84 13.58
N ALA A 14 -5.18 -10.11 13.98
CA ALA A 14 -4.60 -10.55 15.26
C ALA A 14 -3.06 -10.39 15.33
N SER A 15 -2.39 -10.18 14.19
CA SER A 15 -0.94 -10.00 14.10
C SER A 15 -0.60 -8.70 13.39
N ILE A 16 0.38 -7.98 13.95
CA ILE A 16 0.92 -6.74 13.37
C ILE A 16 1.58 -6.98 12.01
N ASP A 17 2.10 -8.19 11.77
CA ASP A 17 2.78 -8.60 10.54
C ASP A 17 1.82 -9.16 9.47
N SER A 18 0.51 -9.15 9.72
CA SER A 18 -0.48 -9.64 8.76
C SER A 18 -0.61 -8.67 7.59
N VAL A 19 -0.16 -9.06 6.39
CA VAL A 19 -0.42 -8.34 5.15
C VAL A 19 -1.62 -9.00 4.45
N PHE A 20 -2.66 -8.21 4.21
CA PHE A 20 -3.84 -8.62 3.43
C PHE A 20 -3.61 -8.40 1.93
N GLU A 21 -3.03 -7.25 1.56
CA GLU A 21 -2.85 -6.85 0.16
C GLU A 21 -1.60 -5.97 0.00
N GLU A 22 -0.92 -6.11 -1.13
CA GLU A 22 0.19 -5.25 -1.55
C GLU A 22 -0.22 -4.43 -2.77
N LEU A 23 -0.05 -3.11 -2.71
CA LEU A 23 -0.29 -2.20 -3.82
C LEU A 23 1.01 -1.54 -4.28
N THR A 24 1.32 -1.68 -5.56
CA THR A 24 2.42 -0.94 -6.20
C THR A 24 1.89 0.38 -6.78
N VAL A 25 2.46 1.51 -6.35
CA VAL A 25 2.02 2.86 -6.71
C VAL A 25 3.17 3.67 -7.30
N LEU A 26 2.92 4.30 -8.45
CA LEU A 26 3.81 5.33 -9.00
C LEU A 26 3.51 6.68 -8.33
N ALA A 27 4.48 7.22 -7.59
CA ALA A 27 4.35 8.50 -6.88
C ALA A 27 5.69 9.23 -6.81
N GLU A 28 5.65 10.56 -6.70
CA GLU A 28 6.84 11.40 -6.58
C GLU A 28 7.43 11.37 -5.18
N ASN A 29 6.58 11.21 -4.16
CA ASN A 29 6.95 11.19 -2.75
C ASN A 29 6.03 10.26 -1.93
N PHE A 30 6.39 10.07 -0.67
CA PHE A 30 5.67 9.22 0.28
C PHE A 30 4.22 9.66 0.48
N ASP A 31 3.97 10.96 0.65
CA ASP A 31 2.62 11.48 0.90
C ASP A 31 1.68 11.22 -0.28
N GLU A 32 2.18 11.38 -1.50
CA GLU A 32 1.44 11.07 -2.71
C GLU A 32 1.18 9.56 -2.85
N ALA A 33 2.16 8.71 -2.51
CA ALA A 33 1.98 7.25 -2.50
C ALA A 33 0.87 6.83 -1.53
N VAL A 34 0.88 7.37 -0.30
CA VAL A 34 -0.16 7.13 0.71
C VAL A 34 -1.52 7.63 0.25
N LYS A 35 -1.58 8.83 -0.35
CA LYS A 35 -2.84 9.40 -0.84
C LYS A 35 -3.46 8.50 -1.92
N LYS A 36 -2.67 8.14 -2.94
CA LYS A 36 -3.10 7.25 -4.03
C LYS A 36 -3.52 5.88 -3.51
N ALA A 37 -2.79 5.33 -2.55
CA ALA A 37 -3.15 4.06 -1.93
C ALA A 37 -4.48 4.13 -1.15
N LYS A 38 -4.73 5.22 -0.41
CA LYS A 38 -6.01 5.44 0.28
C LYS A 38 -7.18 5.60 -0.69
N GLU A 39 -6.98 6.29 -1.81
CA GLU A 39 -7.99 6.41 -2.87
C GLU A 39 -8.27 5.05 -3.50
N TRP A 40 -7.22 4.32 -3.90
CA TRP A 40 -7.35 2.97 -4.44
C TRP A 40 -8.10 2.01 -3.50
N LYS A 41 -7.78 2.04 -2.20
CA LYS A 41 -8.48 1.24 -1.18
C LYS A 41 -9.99 1.53 -1.19
N LYS A 42 -10.38 2.82 -1.20
CA LYS A 42 -11.79 3.20 -1.16
C LYS A 42 -12.56 2.70 -2.39
N ASP A 43 -11.92 2.68 -3.55
CA ASP A 43 -12.56 2.27 -4.80
C ASP A 43 -12.65 0.74 -4.95
N ASN A 44 -11.63 0.00 -4.51
CA ASN A 44 -11.57 -1.47 -4.69
C ASN A 44 -12.15 -2.24 -3.50
N TYR A 45 -11.98 -1.73 -2.28
CA TYR A 45 -12.40 -2.39 -1.05
C TYR A 45 -13.23 -1.44 -0.14
N PRO A 46 -14.35 -0.88 -0.63
CA PRO A 46 -15.16 0.08 0.14
C PRO A 46 -15.75 -0.52 1.42
N SER A 47 -15.94 -1.84 1.47
CA SER A 47 -16.53 -2.54 2.61
C SER A 47 -15.50 -3.12 3.59
N LEU A 48 -14.21 -3.11 3.24
CA LEU A 48 -13.17 -3.65 4.10
C LEU A 48 -12.50 -2.54 4.91
N ASN A 49 -12.32 -2.81 6.21
CA ASN A 49 -11.59 -1.91 7.08
C ASN A 49 -10.08 -2.16 6.99
N LEU A 50 -9.48 -1.77 5.86
CA LEU A 50 -8.04 -1.92 5.64
C LEU A 50 -7.23 -0.72 6.14
N GLU A 51 -6.15 -0.97 6.86
CA GLU A 51 -5.15 0.02 7.28
C GLU A 51 -3.86 -0.15 6.49
N ILE A 52 -3.15 0.94 6.27
CA ILE A 52 -1.79 0.87 5.73
C ILE A 52 -0.87 0.42 6.86
N SER A 53 -0.28 -0.77 6.72
CA SER A 53 0.67 -1.34 7.68
C SER A 53 2.11 -0.97 7.38
N GLY A 54 2.44 -0.64 6.12
CA GLY A 54 3.77 -0.25 5.72
C GLY A 54 3.80 0.42 4.34
N VAL A 55 4.82 1.22 4.10
CA VAL A 55 5.11 1.82 2.79
C VAL A 55 6.61 1.78 2.57
N GLU A 56 7.03 1.17 1.48
CA GLU A 56 8.43 0.99 1.13
C GLU A 56 8.71 1.56 -0.25
N LEU A 57 9.86 2.20 -0.40
CA LEU A 57 10.37 2.59 -1.71
C LEU A 57 10.96 1.33 -2.36
N GLN A 58 10.52 1.00 -3.56
CA GLN A 58 11.11 -0.11 -4.30
C GLN A 58 12.42 0.38 -4.92
N ASP A 59 13.55 -0.03 -4.32
CA ASP A 59 14.89 0.45 -4.68
C ASP A 59 15.43 -0.17 -5.99
N GLU A 60 15.00 -1.37 -6.39
CA GLU A 60 15.41 -1.99 -7.65
C GLU A 60 14.24 -2.69 -8.36
N VAL A 61 14.09 -2.37 -9.65
CA VAL A 61 13.32 -3.17 -10.59
C VAL A 61 14.37 -3.97 -11.37
N ASP A 62 14.62 -5.22 -10.96
CA ASP A 62 15.21 -6.18 -11.89
C ASP A 62 14.16 -6.43 -12.97
N ILE A 63 14.34 -5.78 -14.11
CA ILE A 63 13.61 -6.09 -15.34
C ILE A 63 14.43 -7.19 -16.01
N GLU A 64 14.07 -8.47 -15.81
CA GLU A 64 14.46 -9.54 -16.72
C GLU A 64 13.65 -9.48 -18.03
#